data_AF-A0A7X4DMI8-F1
#
_entry.id   AF-A0A7X4DMI8-F1
#
_cell.length_a   1.000
_cell.length_b   1.000
_cell.length_c   1.000
_cell.angle_alpha   90.00
_cell.angle_beta   90.00
_cell.angle_gamma   90.00
#
_symmetry.space_group_name_H-M   'P 1'
#
loop_
_entity.id
_entity.type
_entity.pdbx_description
1 polymer ?
#
loop_
_entity_poly.entity_id
_entity_poly.type
_entity_poly.pdbx_seq_one_letter_code
_entity_poly.pdbx_strand_id
1 'polypeptide(L)'
;MASELGRIPTWTQFNNHSQISADVLRRRFGGRKGVLERYGAWLGQHESGSPLLVELAESIRQVPPPGNQTKTTSPEGVPVWTKGDGPQYGAPIDFRGLRHAPINEQGVVFLFGMVSRELGFLVEAVHASFPDCEAKSLVDRKNDRWQRVRIEFEFRSRTFKDHGHDPAKCDLIVCWQHNWPECPLEVVELSTVIEEM
;
A
#
# COMPACT_ATOMS: atom_id res chain seq x y z
N MET A 1 -22.61 6.39 -7.46
CA MET A 1 -21.89 5.89 -6.26
C MET A 1 -22.30 6.59 -4.96
N ALA A 2 -21.89 7.83 -4.64
CA ALA A 2 -22.20 8.41 -3.31
C ALA A 2 -23.72 8.53 -3.04
N SER A 3 -24.49 8.94 -4.06
CA SER A 3 -25.96 8.96 -3.99
C SER A 3 -26.59 7.55 -3.92
N GLU A 4 -25.92 6.52 -4.45
CA GLU A 4 -26.37 5.11 -4.36
C GLU A 4 -26.04 4.49 -3.00
N LEU A 5 -24.89 4.85 -2.43
CA LEU A 5 -24.44 4.39 -1.12
C LEU A 5 -25.14 5.14 0.02
N GLY A 6 -25.79 6.28 -0.28
CA GLY A 6 -26.40 7.16 0.70
C GLY A 6 -25.41 7.73 1.72
N ARG A 7 -24.10 7.64 1.44
CA ARG A 7 -23.01 8.08 2.30
C ARG A 7 -21.75 8.41 1.52
N ILE A 8 -20.81 9.10 2.15
CA ILE A 8 -19.51 9.41 1.55
C ILE A 8 -18.67 8.11 1.43
N PRO A 9 -18.25 7.73 0.21
CA PRO A 9 -17.47 6.51 0.01
C PRO A 9 -16.07 6.62 0.64
N THR A 10 -15.56 5.48 1.11
CA THR A 10 -14.14 5.32 1.43
C THR A 10 -13.30 5.37 0.16
N TRP A 11 -11.97 5.57 0.28
CA TRP A 11 -11.09 5.56 -0.90
C TRP A 11 -11.09 4.23 -1.63
N THR A 12 -11.15 3.12 -0.89
CA THR A 12 -11.26 1.77 -1.44
C THR A 12 -12.55 1.61 -2.24
N GLN A 13 -13.70 2.01 -1.67
CA GLN A 13 -14.97 1.99 -2.41
C GLN A 13 -14.94 2.89 -3.63
N PHE A 14 -14.34 4.07 -3.53
CA PHE A 14 -14.17 4.98 -4.66
C PHE A 14 -13.35 4.35 -5.78
N ASN A 15 -12.18 3.78 -5.46
CA ASN A 15 -11.32 3.12 -6.45
C ASN A 15 -12.02 1.94 -7.14
N ASN A 16 -12.80 1.14 -6.39
CA ASN A 16 -13.50 -0.02 -6.95
C ASN A 16 -14.63 0.36 -7.92
N HIS A 17 -15.13 1.59 -7.88
CA HIS A 17 -16.26 2.05 -8.72
C HIS A 17 -15.89 3.20 -9.66
N SER A 18 -14.64 3.63 -9.69
CA SER A 18 -14.18 4.80 -10.46
C SER A 18 -13.12 4.38 -11.47
N GLN A 19 -13.17 4.98 -12.67
CA GLN A 19 -12.08 4.87 -13.65
C GLN A 19 -10.86 5.75 -13.31
N ILE A 20 -10.99 6.63 -12.32
CA ILE A 20 -9.93 7.53 -11.86
C ILE A 20 -9.55 7.11 -10.43
N SER A 21 -8.24 6.99 -10.15
CA SER A 21 -7.78 6.64 -8.81
C SER A 21 -7.98 7.78 -7.81
N ALA A 22 -8.23 7.42 -6.55
CA ALA A 22 -8.35 8.33 -5.42
C ALA A 22 -7.13 9.25 -5.28
N ASP A 23 -5.94 8.76 -5.59
CA ASP A 23 -4.70 9.55 -5.49
C ASP A 23 -4.61 10.66 -6.55
N VAL A 24 -5.17 10.44 -7.75
CA VAL A 24 -5.28 11.52 -8.75
C VAL A 24 -6.16 12.64 -8.21
N LEU A 25 -7.29 12.33 -7.58
CA LEU A 25 -8.15 13.34 -6.96
C LEU A 25 -7.47 14.05 -5.79
N ARG A 26 -6.81 13.30 -4.90
CA ARG A 26 -6.10 13.87 -3.76
C ARG A 26 -4.97 14.80 -4.20
N ARG A 27 -4.20 14.43 -5.23
CA ARG A 27 -3.15 15.32 -5.77
C ARG A 27 -3.74 16.57 -6.41
N ARG A 28 -4.80 16.42 -7.20
CA ARG A 28 -5.44 17.53 -7.92
C ARG A 28 -6.12 18.53 -6.98
N PHE A 29 -6.72 18.05 -5.89
CA PHE A 29 -7.55 18.85 -4.99
C PHE A 29 -6.93 19.04 -3.60
N GLY A 30 -5.61 18.87 -3.43
CA GLY A 30 -4.93 19.21 -2.18
C GLY A 30 -5.30 18.32 -0.99
N GLY A 31 -5.50 17.02 -1.23
CA GLY A 31 -5.80 16.00 -0.22
C GLY A 31 -7.28 15.76 -0.03
N ARG A 32 -7.63 14.97 1.01
CA ARG A 32 -9.02 14.54 1.26
C ARG A 32 -9.96 15.72 1.47
N LYS A 33 -9.54 16.74 2.23
CA LYS A 33 -10.35 17.93 2.51
C LYS A 33 -10.78 18.64 1.22
N GLY A 34 -9.86 18.95 0.33
CA GLY A 34 -10.22 19.67 -0.89
C GLY A 34 -10.99 18.81 -1.91
N VAL A 35 -10.84 17.48 -1.89
CA VAL A 35 -11.75 16.58 -2.63
C VAL A 35 -13.18 16.70 -2.11
N LEU A 36 -13.37 16.67 -0.79
CA LEU A 36 -14.70 16.79 -0.16
C LEU A 36 -15.29 18.18 -0.39
N GLU A 37 -14.51 19.26 -0.26
CA GLU A 37 -14.96 20.62 -0.56
C GLU A 37 -15.40 20.77 -2.02
N ARG A 38 -14.63 20.19 -2.96
CA ARG A 38 -14.98 20.20 -4.38
C ARG A 38 -16.29 19.45 -4.64
N TYR A 39 -16.47 18.29 -3.99
CA TYR A 39 -17.70 17.52 -4.11
C TYR A 39 -18.90 18.28 -3.54
N GLY A 40 -18.72 18.99 -2.42
CA GLY A 40 -19.77 19.79 -1.80
C GLY A 40 -20.19 20.99 -2.64
N ALA A 41 -19.23 21.67 -3.25
CA ALA A 41 -19.52 22.75 -4.19
C ALA A 41 -20.33 22.25 -5.40
N TRP A 42 -20.00 21.05 -5.90
CA TRP A 42 -20.75 20.43 -6.99
C TRP A 42 -22.18 20.06 -6.58
N LEU A 43 -22.35 19.42 -5.42
CA LEU A 43 -23.67 19.07 -4.86
C LEU A 43 -24.53 20.30 -4.62
N GLY A 44 -23.97 21.38 -4.06
CA GLY A 44 -24.73 22.61 -3.82
C GLY A 44 -25.28 23.27 -5.10
N GLN A 45 -24.64 23.02 -6.25
CA GLN A 45 -25.05 23.57 -7.55
C GLN A 45 -26.05 22.67 -8.31
N HIS A 46 -25.99 21.36 -8.11
CA HIS A 46 -26.74 20.39 -8.93
C HIS A 46 -27.79 19.61 -8.13
N GLU A 47 -27.58 19.43 -6.83
CA GLU A 47 -28.42 18.64 -5.91
C GLU A 47 -28.53 19.34 -4.54
N SER A 48 -28.99 20.60 -4.53
CA SER A 48 -29.01 21.46 -3.34
C SER A 48 -29.84 20.92 -2.16
N GLY A 49 -30.74 19.95 -2.39
CA GLY A 49 -31.52 19.25 -1.36
C GLY A 49 -30.93 17.92 -0.88
N SER A 50 -29.71 17.56 -1.29
CA SER A 50 -29.12 16.25 -0.97
C SER A 50 -28.78 16.13 0.52
N PRO A 51 -29.18 15.01 1.20
CA PRO A 51 -28.84 14.77 2.59
C PRO A 51 -27.32 14.63 2.82
N LEU A 52 -26.57 14.33 1.74
CA LEU A 52 -25.11 14.21 1.75
C LEU A 52 -24.41 15.53 2.07
N LEU A 53 -25.06 16.69 1.92
CA LEU A 53 -24.47 17.98 2.27
C LEU A 53 -24.14 18.10 3.76
N VAL A 54 -24.98 17.50 4.63
CA VAL A 54 -24.77 17.51 6.09
C VAL A 54 -23.60 16.60 6.45
N GLU A 55 -23.60 15.37 5.94
CA GLU A 55 -22.54 14.37 6.17
C GLU A 55 -21.18 14.87 5.65
N LEU A 56 -21.18 15.61 4.54
CA LEU A 56 -19.98 16.19 3.96
C LEU A 56 -19.41 17.31 4.80
N ALA A 57 -20.26 18.18 5.33
CA ALA A 57 -19.82 19.23 6.25
C ALA A 57 -19.19 18.63 7.53
N GLU A 58 -19.76 17.55 8.07
CA GLU A 58 -19.19 16.82 9.21
C GLU A 58 -17.86 16.17 8.85
N SER A 59 -17.80 15.49 7.70
CA SER A 59 -16.57 14.84 7.21
C SER A 59 -15.45 15.84 6.96
N ILE A 60 -15.73 17.02 6.42
CA ILE A 60 -14.74 18.10 6.22
C ILE A 60 -14.20 18.59 7.56
N ARG A 61 -15.05 18.75 8.59
CA ARG A 61 -14.64 19.17 9.94
C ARG A 61 -13.76 18.13 10.65
N GLN A 62 -14.00 16.85 10.37
CA GLN A 62 -13.23 15.75 10.94
C GLN A 62 -11.90 15.49 10.22
N VAL A 63 -11.67 16.04 9.02
CA VAL A 63 -10.35 15.97 8.40
C VAL A 63 -9.42 16.88 9.19
N PRO A 64 -8.41 16.34 9.90
CA PRO A 64 -7.44 17.19 10.57
C PRO A 64 -6.83 18.14 9.53
N PRO A 65 -6.56 19.42 9.89
CA PRO A 65 -5.81 20.31 9.02
C PRO A 65 -4.55 19.55 8.56
N PRO A 66 -4.09 19.72 7.31
CA PRO A 66 -2.91 19.01 6.83
C PRO A 66 -1.85 19.20 7.90
N GLY A 67 -1.55 18.11 8.61
CA GLY A 67 -0.50 18.13 9.60
C GLY A 67 0.68 18.70 8.85
N ASN A 68 1.24 19.82 9.34
CA ASN A 68 2.54 20.27 8.88
C ASN A 68 3.33 18.98 8.80
N GLN A 69 3.72 18.58 7.59
CA GLN A 69 4.68 17.49 7.45
C GLN A 69 5.75 17.88 8.43
N THR A 70 5.92 17.09 9.49
CA THR A 70 6.99 17.30 10.43
C THR A 70 8.19 17.31 9.51
N LYS A 71 8.71 18.51 9.23
CA LYS A 71 10.03 18.67 8.65
C LYS A 71 10.86 17.96 9.68
N THR A 72 11.20 16.72 9.41
CA THR A 72 12.31 16.06 10.08
C THR A 72 13.42 17.07 9.90
N THR A 73 13.72 17.80 10.97
CA THR A 73 14.76 18.82 10.96
C THR A 73 16.01 18.06 10.60
N SER A 74 16.40 18.14 9.34
CA SER A 74 17.67 17.63 8.89
C SER A 74 18.72 18.22 9.83
N PRO A 75 19.66 17.41 10.34
CA PRO A 75 20.69 17.93 11.23
C PRO A 75 21.32 19.18 10.62
N GLU A 76 21.46 20.23 11.43
CA GLU A 76 21.97 21.53 10.98
C GLU A 76 23.28 21.32 10.21
N GLY A 77 23.31 21.80 8.96
CA GLY A 77 24.52 21.77 8.11
C GLY A 77 24.52 20.77 6.96
N VAL A 78 23.51 19.89 6.81
CA VAL A 78 23.42 19.03 5.62
C VAL A 78 22.70 19.77 4.48
N PRO A 79 23.32 19.94 3.30
CA PRO A 79 22.65 20.54 2.15
C PRO A 79 21.44 19.69 1.75
N VAL A 80 20.25 20.28 1.79
CA VAL A 80 19.02 19.67 1.29
C VAL A 80 18.97 19.89 -0.22
N TRP A 81 19.17 18.82 -0.97
CA TRP A 81 19.09 18.86 -2.42
C TRP A 81 17.62 18.90 -2.87
N THR A 82 17.30 19.82 -3.79
CA THR A 82 15.98 19.88 -4.40
C THR A 82 15.72 18.64 -5.24
N LYS A 83 14.53 18.07 -5.11
CA LYS A 83 14.08 16.91 -5.89
C LYS A 83 14.09 17.24 -7.38
N GLY A 84 14.89 16.50 -8.15
CA GLY A 84 14.87 16.54 -9.62
C GLY A 84 13.82 15.61 -10.23
N ASP A 85 13.70 15.63 -11.56
CA ASP A 85 12.71 14.85 -12.33
C ASP A 85 13.09 13.37 -12.54
N GLY A 86 14.24 12.95 -12.00
CA GLY A 86 14.77 11.59 -12.18
C GLY A 86 14.05 10.51 -11.37
N PRO A 87 14.31 9.22 -11.69
CA PRO A 87 13.89 8.11 -10.86
C PRO A 87 14.44 8.25 -9.44
N GLN A 88 13.62 7.85 -8.46
CA GLN A 88 14.02 7.78 -7.07
C GLN A 88 14.49 6.36 -6.74
N TYR A 89 15.43 6.27 -5.81
CA TYR A 89 16.00 5.01 -5.36
C TYR A 89 15.90 4.93 -3.84
N GLY A 90 15.76 3.71 -3.32
CA GLY A 90 15.81 3.46 -1.88
C GLY A 90 17.21 3.58 -1.31
N ALA A 91 17.33 3.28 -0.01
CA ALA A 91 18.62 3.19 0.65
C ALA A 91 19.54 2.18 -0.06
N PRO A 92 20.87 2.41 -0.13
CA PRO A 92 21.79 1.42 -0.65
C PRO A 92 21.70 0.10 0.14
N ILE A 93 21.68 -1.02 -0.58
CA ILE A 93 21.70 -2.38 0.00
C ILE A 93 22.72 -3.30 -0.68
N ASP A 94 23.12 -3.01 -1.93
CA ASP A 94 24.09 -3.79 -2.72
C ASP A 94 23.91 -5.32 -2.68
N PHE A 95 22.66 -5.77 -2.69
CA PHE A 95 22.29 -7.18 -2.53
C PHE A 95 22.12 -7.86 -3.88
N ARG A 96 23.01 -8.80 -4.23
CA ARG A 96 22.93 -9.66 -5.44
C ARG A 96 22.65 -8.93 -6.75
N GLY A 97 23.20 -7.72 -6.89
CA GLY A 97 23.02 -6.87 -8.07
C GLY A 97 21.86 -5.88 -7.98
N LEU A 98 21.00 -5.98 -6.96
CA LEU A 98 20.04 -4.92 -6.61
C LEU A 98 20.71 -3.93 -5.65
N ARG A 99 21.12 -2.76 -6.17
CA ARG A 99 21.90 -1.78 -5.40
C ARG A 99 21.10 -1.01 -4.36
N HIS A 100 19.80 -0.84 -4.60
CA HIS A 100 18.94 0.01 -3.79
C HIS A 100 17.72 -0.75 -3.29
N ALA A 101 17.31 -0.45 -2.06
CA ALA A 101 16.12 -0.98 -1.43
C ALA A 101 14.86 -0.72 -2.29
N PRO A 102 13.88 -1.63 -2.26
CA PRO A 102 12.55 -1.37 -2.79
C PRO A 102 11.97 -0.06 -2.25
N ILE A 103 11.18 0.63 -3.09
CA ILE A 103 10.41 1.83 -2.69
C ILE A 103 8.92 1.69 -3.03
N ASN A 104 8.51 0.51 -3.48
CA ASN A 104 7.14 0.13 -3.88
C ASN A 104 6.99 -1.41 -3.88
N GLU A 105 5.79 -1.90 -4.17
CA GLU A 105 5.46 -3.34 -4.20
C GLU A 105 6.27 -4.08 -5.27
N GLN A 106 6.43 -3.51 -6.47
CA GLN A 106 7.17 -4.17 -7.56
C GLN A 106 8.63 -4.47 -7.20
N GLY A 107 9.28 -3.60 -6.44
CA GLY A 107 10.62 -3.87 -5.91
C GLY A 107 10.64 -5.04 -4.93
N VAL A 108 9.59 -5.20 -4.12
CA VAL A 108 9.42 -6.34 -3.19
C VAL A 108 9.25 -7.64 -3.96
N VAL A 109 8.39 -7.66 -4.99
CA VAL A 109 8.20 -8.82 -5.87
C VAL A 109 9.53 -9.26 -6.49
N PHE A 110 10.28 -8.29 -7.04
CA PHE A 110 11.57 -8.56 -7.67
C PHE A 110 12.59 -9.14 -6.67
N LEU A 111 12.71 -8.53 -5.50
CA LEU A 111 13.61 -9.00 -4.45
C LEU A 111 13.23 -10.39 -3.93
N PHE A 112 11.94 -10.64 -3.67
CA PHE A 112 11.47 -11.97 -3.30
C PHE A 112 11.78 -13.00 -4.38
N GLY A 113 11.61 -12.66 -5.66
CA GLY A 113 11.99 -13.51 -6.78
C GLY A 113 13.45 -13.97 -6.71
N MET A 114 14.36 -13.11 -6.23
CA MET A 114 15.79 -13.42 -6.07
C MET A 114 16.10 -14.41 -4.93
N VAL A 115 15.29 -14.40 -3.86
CA VAL A 115 15.59 -15.14 -2.61
C VAL A 115 14.57 -16.24 -2.27
N SER A 116 13.48 -16.33 -3.03
CA SER A 116 12.34 -17.22 -2.76
C SER A 116 12.76 -18.67 -2.52
N ARG A 117 13.70 -19.20 -3.31
CA ARG A 117 14.18 -20.58 -3.18
C ARG A 117 14.91 -20.84 -1.85
N GLU A 118 15.70 -19.88 -1.38
CA GLU A 118 16.45 -19.99 -0.12
C GLU A 118 15.53 -19.85 1.08
N LEU A 119 14.49 -19.03 0.94
CA LEU A 119 13.39 -18.90 1.89
C LEU A 119 12.47 -20.12 1.93
N GLY A 120 12.72 -21.14 1.10
CA GLY A 120 11.92 -22.36 1.08
C GLY A 120 10.61 -22.22 0.33
N PHE A 121 10.57 -21.36 -0.69
CA PHE A 121 9.43 -21.22 -1.59
C PHE A 121 9.74 -21.72 -3.01
N LEU A 122 8.71 -22.23 -3.66
CA LEU A 122 8.66 -22.53 -5.09
C LEU A 122 7.52 -21.72 -5.70
N VAL A 123 7.86 -20.68 -6.46
CA VAL A 123 6.88 -19.80 -7.12
C VAL A 123 6.27 -20.53 -8.31
N GLU A 124 4.94 -20.59 -8.37
CA GLU A 124 4.18 -21.20 -9.46
C GLU A 124 3.66 -20.13 -10.43
N ALA A 125 3.07 -19.06 -9.89
CA ALA A 125 2.53 -17.96 -10.68
C ALA A 125 2.53 -16.64 -9.89
N VAL A 126 2.76 -15.53 -10.60
CA VAL A 126 2.60 -14.17 -10.09
C VAL A 126 1.57 -13.47 -10.98
N HIS A 127 0.61 -12.79 -10.39
CA HIS A 127 -0.49 -12.12 -11.07
C HIS A 127 -0.77 -10.72 -10.50
N ALA A 128 -1.53 -9.93 -11.24
CA ALA A 128 -1.94 -8.58 -10.83
C ALA A 128 -3.25 -8.55 -10.01
N SER A 129 -3.82 -9.71 -9.73
CA SER A 129 -5.05 -9.87 -8.95
C SER A 129 -4.74 -10.43 -7.58
N PHE A 130 -5.48 -10.00 -6.56
CA PHE A 130 -5.37 -10.58 -5.22
C PHE A 130 -5.74 -12.07 -5.18
N PRO A 131 -4.98 -12.92 -4.47
CA PRO A 131 -3.67 -12.64 -3.86
C PRO A 131 -2.55 -12.60 -4.90
N ASP A 132 -1.54 -11.75 -4.85
CA ASP A 132 -0.60 -11.54 -5.96
C ASP A 132 0.18 -12.78 -6.47
N CYS A 133 0.34 -13.81 -5.64
CA CYS A 133 1.22 -14.94 -5.96
C CYS A 133 0.70 -16.28 -5.43
N GLU A 134 0.83 -17.29 -6.28
CA GLU A 134 0.73 -18.69 -5.90
C GLU A 134 2.11 -19.33 -5.84
N ALA A 135 2.40 -19.97 -4.72
CA ALA A 135 3.64 -20.68 -4.51
C ALA A 135 3.41 -21.96 -3.71
N LYS A 136 4.48 -22.73 -3.50
CA LYS A 136 4.56 -23.78 -2.50
C LYS A 136 5.61 -23.43 -1.46
N SER A 137 5.30 -23.55 -0.18
CA SER A 137 6.26 -23.45 0.92
C SER A 137 6.75 -24.84 1.34
N LEU A 138 8.03 -24.92 1.71
CA LEU A 138 8.64 -26.14 2.22
C LEU A 138 8.25 -26.33 3.69
N VAL A 139 7.42 -27.34 3.97
CA VAL A 139 6.91 -27.63 5.34
C VAL A 139 7.69 -28.74 6.04
N ASP A 140 8.40 -29.58 5.30
CA ASP A 140 9.30 -30.60 5.85
C ASP A 140 10.52 -30.76 4.95
N ARG A 141 11.65 -30.21 5.40
CA ARG A 141 12.92 -30.24 4.66
C ARG A 141 13.54 -31.64 4.58
N LYS A 142 13.27 -32.53 5.53
CA LYS A 142 13.87 -33.87 5.55
C LYS A 142 13.22 -34.78 4.52
N ASN A 143 11.91 -34.62 4.34
CA ASN A 143 11.10 -35.44 3.44
C ASN A 143 10.68 -34.70 2.16
N ASP A 144 11.24 -33.53 1.90
CA ASP A 144 10.95 -32.68 0.74
C ASP A 144 9.44 -32.46 0.52
N ARG A 145 8.70 -32.13 1.61
CA ARG A 145 7.25 -31.91 1.52
C ARG A 145 6.94 -30.44 1.35
N TRP A 146 6.09 -30.16 0.38
CA TRP A 146 5.69 -28.83 -0.04
C TRP A 146 4.18 -28.65 0.09
N GLN A 147 3.74 -27.48 0.55
CA GLN A 147 2.33 -27.12 0.68
C GLN A 147 2.03 -25.84 -0.08
N ARG A 148 0.85 -25.76 -0.72
CA ARG A 148 0.40 -24.53 -1.39
C ARG A 148 0.33 -23.38 -0.39
N VAL A 149 0.80 -22.20 -0.81
CA VAL A 149 0.69 -20.93 -0.09
C VAL A 149 0.28 -19.84 -1.08
N ARG A 150 -0.66 -18.98 -0.67
CA ARG A 150 -1.07 -17.76 -1.38
C ARG A 150 -0.41 -16.57 -0.72
N ILE A 151 0.29 -15.77 -1.51
CA ILE A 151 1.13 -14.68 -1.03
C ILE A 151 0.57 -13.36 -1.55
N GLU A 152 0.43 -12.37 -0.67
CA GLU A 152 0.28 -10.97 -1.06
C GLU A 152 1.61 -10.23 -0.91
N PHE A 153 1.97 -9.43 -1.90
CA PHE A 153 3.15 -8.58 -1.83
C PHE A 153 2.77 -7.16 -1.45
N GLU A 154 3.45 -6.62 -0.45
CA GLU A 154 3.19 -5.26 0.00
C GLU A 154 4.48 -4.50 0.24
N PHE A 155 4.52 -3.20 -0.05
CA PHE A 155 5.67 -2.41 0.41
C PHE A 155 5.70 -2.34 1.94
N ARG A 156 4.53 -2.15 2.55
CA ARG A 156 4.32 -2.17 4.00
C ARG A 156 3.19 -3.14 4.33
N SER A 157 3.40 -4.05 5.28
CA SER A 157 2.38 -5.05 5.64
C SER A 157 0.98 -4.48 5.94
N ARG A 158 0.88 -3.27 6.50
CA ARG A 158 -0.41 -2.63 6.82
C ARG A 158 -1.23 -2.25 5.58
N THR A 159 -0.58 -2.09 4.43
CA THR A 159 -1.25 -1.79 3.16
C THR A 159 -2.27 -2.87 2.80
N PHE A 160 -2.00 -4.14 3.14
CA PHE A 160 -2.95 -5.26 2.98
C PHE A 160 -4.33 -4.93 3.59
N LYS A 161 -4.31 -4.41 4.83
CA LYS A 161 -5.51 -4.00 5.56
C LYS A 161 -6.16 -2.77 4.94
N ASP A 162 -5.36 -1.80 4.50
CA ASP A 162 -5.84 -0.56 3.91
C ASP A 162 -6.53 -0.79 2.54
N HIS A 163 -6.09 -1.79 1.78
CA HIS A 163 -6.75 -2.26 0.56
C HIS A 163 -8.04 -3.06 0.84
N GLY A 164 -8.24 -3.52 2.07
CA GLY A 164 -9.43 -4.32 2.45
C GLY A 164 -9.37 -5.76 1.93
N HIS A 165 -8.17 -6.31 1.79
CA HIS A 165 -7.99 -7.71 1.44
C HIS A 165 -8.52 -8.64 2.54
N ASP A 166 -9.11 -9.75 2.13
CA ASP A 166 -9.69 -10.75 3.04
C ASP A 166 -8.58 -11.71 3.50
N PRO A 167 -8.21 -11.72 4.80
CA PRO A 167 -7.19 -12.63 5.31
C PRO A 167 -7.52 -14.11 5.12
N ALA A 168 -8.79 -14.50 4.93
CA ALA A 168 -9.12 -15.90 4.66
C ALA A 168 -8.69 -16.37 3.26
N LYS A 169 -8.41 -15.41 2.36
CA LYS A 169 -8.06 -15.67 0.97
C LYS A 169 -6.56 -15.54 0.68
N CYS A 170 -5.76 -15.24 1.70
CA CYS A 170 -4.31 -15.13 1.63
C CYS A 170 -3.71 -15.91 2.80
N ASP A 171 -2.53 -16.49 2.62
CA ASP A 171 -1.89 -17.30 3.65
C ASP A 171 -0.65 -16.60 4.25
N LEU A 172 0.01 -15.75 3.46
CA LEU A 172 1.27 -15.09 3.82
C LEU A 172 1.35 -13.68 3.22
N ILE A 173 1.91 -12.73 3.97
CA ILE A 173 2.33 -11.44 3.42
C ILE A 173 3.85 -11.43 3.28
N VAL A 174 4.35 -11.04 2.11
CA VAL A 174 5.77 -10.73 1.91
C VAL A 174 5.89 -9.22 1.73
N CYS A 175 6.66 -8.55 2.59
CA CYS A 175 6.80 -7.10 2.53
C CYS A 175 8.23 -6.59 2.73
N TRP A 176 8.49 -5.36 2.30
CA TRP A 176 9.76 -4.70 2.63
C TRP A 176 9.84 -4.28 4.10
N GLN A 177 8.75 -3.70 4.62
CA GLN A 177 8.67 -3.21 6.00
C GLN A 177 7.43 -3.78 6.72
N HIS A 178 7.65 -4.48 7.83
CA HIS A 178 6.55 -4.91 8.69
C HIS A 178 6.18 -3.78 9.67
N ASN A 179 4.93 -3.33 9.60
CA ASN A 179 4.41 -2.21 10.38
C ASN A 179 2.98 -2.46 10.87
N TRP A 180 2.56 -3.73 10.90
CA TRP A 180 1.24 -4.16 11.34
C TRP A 180 1.34 -5.23 12.44
N PRO A 181 1.62 -4.85 13.70
CA PRO A 181 1.85 -5.80 14.78
C PRO A 181 0.66 -6.72 15.06
N GLU A 182 -0.56 -6.25 14.82
CA GLU A 182 -1.81 -7.01 14.97
C GLU A 182 -2.22 -7.79 13.70
N CYS A 183 -1.28 -8.05 12.79
CA CYS A 183 -1.51 -8.83 11.57
C CYS A 183 -1.94 -10.26 11.90
N PRO A 184 -3.06 -10.77 11.34
CA PRO A 184 -3.52 -12.13 11.58
C PRO A 184 -2.80 -13.18 10.72
N LEU A 185 -2.02 -12.75 9.71
CA LEU A 185 -1.28 -13.62 8.79
C LEU A 185 0.19 -13.68 9.17
N GLU A 186 0.86 -14.74 8.75
CA GLU A 186 2.32 -14.79 8.77
C GLU A 186 2.89 -13.69 7.85
N VAL A 187 4.02 -13.11 8.26
CA VAL A 187 4.69 -12.04 7.52
C VAL A 187 6.16 -12.35 7.36
N VAL A 188 6.64 -12.27 6.12
CA VAL A 188 8.06 -12.28 5.78
C VAL A 188 8.50 -10.86 5.47
N GLU A 189 9.32 -10.29 6.35
CA GLU A 189 9.93 -8.96 6.17
C GLU A 189 11.26 -9.08 5.44
N LEU A 190 11.28 -8.71 4.16
CA LEU A 190 12.46 -8.87 3.31
C LEU A 190 13.64 -8.01 3.74
N SER A 191 13.42 -6.84 4.37
CA SER A 191 14.53 -6.00 4.83
C SER A 191 15.37 -6.71 5.87
N THR A 192 14.74 -7.35 6.86
CA THR A 192 15.42 -8.17 7.88
C THR A 192 16.03 -9.42 7.26
N VAL A 193 15.27 -10.14 6.42
CA VAL A 193 15.74 -11.37 5.78
C VAL A 193 17.05 -11.18 5.03
N ILE A 194 17.18 -10.12 4.23
CA ILE A 194 18.39 -9.93 3.41
C ILE A 194 19.58 -9.42 4.23
N GLU A 195 19.34 -8.79 5.37
CA GLU A 195 20.40 -8.40 6.31
C GLU A 195 21.01 -9.64 7.01
N GLU A 196 20.24 -10.72 7.13
CA GLU A 196 20.66 -11.98 7.74
C GLU A 196 21.26 -12.99 6.75
N MET A 197 21.26 -12.69 5.44
CA MET A 197 21.72 -13.57 4.36
C MET A 197 23.19 -13.40 3.95
#